data_AF-A0A2Z5G7C7-F1
#
_entry.id   AF-A0A2Z5G7C7-F1
#
_cell.length_a   1.000
_cell.length_b   1.000
_cell.length_c   1.000
_cell.angle_alpha   90.00
_cell.angle_beta   90.00
_cell.angle_gamma   90.00
#
_symmetry.space_group_name_H-M   'P 1'
#
loop_
_entity.id
_entity.type
_entity.pdbx_description
1 polymer ?
#
loop_
_entity_poly.entity_id
_entity_poly.type
_entity_poly.pdbx_seq_one_letter_code
_entity_poly.pdbx_strand_id
1 'polypeptide(L)'
;MANQAHQQSLQAYQTGFQLMQEGKFDKARVVFEKLIATGPAEVLERCRVYLSVCQGKLQQTPRSFSSSEERYDYAISLLNTGDYDEARDHFEAILRNNPSADYAHYGLAALESMTGQTEECLEHLAKAIELSPRNRIQARTDSDFHDMIDDPRFTELLYPEMV
;
A
#
# COMPACT_ATOMS: atom_id res chain seq x y z
N MET A 1 33.73 -7.81 35.56
CA MET A 1 32.80 -6.76 35.12
C MET A 1 32.58 -6.73 33.60
N ALA A 2 33.63 -6.85 32.76
CA ALA A 2 33.50 -6.83 31.29
C ALA A 2 32.56 -7.90 30.70
N ASN A 3 32.55 -9.12 31.25
CA ASN A 3 31.73 -10.23 30.73
C ASN A 3 30.21 -10.01 30.93
N GLN A 4 29.83 -9.34 32.03
CA GLN A 4 28.43 -9.09 32.36
C GLN A 4 27.84 -7.96 31.51
N ALA A 5 28.63 -6.91 31.24
CA ALA A 5 28.25 -5.84 30.32
C ALA A 5 28.06 -6.37 28.89
N HIS A 6 28.95 -7.25 28.44
CA HIS A 6 28.84 -7.88 27.12
C HIS A 6 27.59 -8.77 27.00
N GLN A 7 27.28 -9.59 28.01
CA GLN A 7 26.04 -10.38 28.05
C GLN A 7 24.77 -9.50 28.04
N GLN A 8 24.77 -8.40 28.81
CA GLN A 8 23.65 -7.48 28.84
C GLN A 8 23.42 -6.79 27.48
N SER A 9 24.49 -6.38 26.79
CA SER A 9 24.38 -5.78 25.46
C SER A 9 23.86 -6.79 24.42
N LEU A 10 24.27 -8.05 24.50
CA LEU A 10 23.78 -9.09 23.60
C LEU A 10 22.28 -9.37 23.82
N GLN A 11 21.84 -9.43 25.08
CA GLN A 11 20.43 -9.63 25.40
C GLN A 11 19.55 -8.46 24.95
N ALA A 12 20.03 -7.23 25.17
CA ALA A 12 19.34 -6.03 24.69
C ALA A 12 19.27 -6.01 23.15
N TYR A 13 20.34 -6.43 22.46
CA TYR A 13 20.34 -6.53 21.00
C TYR A 13 19.30 -7.55 20.50
N GLN A 14 19.24 -8.73 21.10
CA GLN A 14 18.23 -9.74 20.79
C GLN A 14 16.81 -9.23 21.02
N THR A 15 16.60 -8.48 22.10
CA THR A 15 15.30 -7.87 22.42
C THR A 15 14.89 -6.84 21.37
N GLY A 16 15.82 -5.96 20.96
CA GLY A 16 15.56 -4.96 19.92
C GLY A 16 15.19 -5.62 18.59
N PHE A 17 15.89 -6.68 18.22
CA PHE A 17 15.60 -7.45 17.01
C PHE A 17 14.25 -8.16 17.07
N GLN A 18 13.90 -8.77 18.21
CA GLN A 18 12.60 -9.41 18.42
C GLN A 18 11.44 -8.40 18.28
N LEU A 19 11.60 -7.21 18.87
CA LEU A 19 10.61 -6.14 18.75
C LEU A 19 10.41 -5.68 17.29
N MET A 20 11.45 -5.71 16.44
CA MET A 20 11.31 -5.44 15.01
C MET A 20 10.49 -6.51 14.30
N GLN A 21 10.72 -7.79 14.60
CA GLN A 21 9.94 -8.89 13.99
C GLN A 21 8.46 -8.81 14.38
N GLU A 22 8.16 -8.31 15.58
CA GLU A 22 6.80 -8.07 16.07
C GLU A 22 6.18 -6.77 15.52
N GLY A 23 6.89 -6.02 14.67
CA GLY A 23 6.41 -4.74 14.12
C GLY A 23 6.40 -3.57 15.11
N LYS A 24 6.95 -3.75 16.33
CA LYS A 24 7.01 -2.73 17.39
C LYS A 24 8.23 -1.82 17.19
N PHE A 25 8.27 -1.13 16.05
CA PHE A 25 9.42 -0.33 15.61
C PHE A 25 9.74 0.83 16.56
N ASP A 26 8.73 1.39 17.23
CA ASP A 26 8.87 2.44 18.25
C ASP A 26 9.71 1.97 19.46
N LYS A 27 9.41 0.77 19.97
CA LYS A 27 10.14 0.17 21.10
C LYS A 27 11.51 -0.33 20.67
N ALA A 28 11.60 -0.95 19.49
CA ALA A 28 12.87 -1.42 18.93
C ALA A 28 13.87 -0.26 18.74
N ARG A 29 13.40 0.90 18.25
CA ARG A 29 14.21 2.13 18.10
C ARG A 29 14.89 2.51 19.41
N VAL A 30 14.14 2.61 20.50
CA VAL A 30 14.66 3.00 21.82
C VAL A 30 15.75 2.03 22.31
N VAL A 31 15.57 0.73 22.07
CA VAL A 31 16.57 -0.29 22.43
C VAL A 31 17.87 -0.10 21.64
N PHE A 32 17.79 0.11 20.33
CA PHE A 32 18.98 0.32 19.50
C PHE A 32 19.67 1.66 19.78
N GLU A 33 18.94 2.74 20.05
CA GLU A 33 19.52 4.02 20.48
C GLU A 33 20.33 3.86 21.77
N LYS A 34 19.77 3.14 22.76
CA LYS A 34 20.47 2.85 24.02
C LYS A 34 21.72 2.00 23.81
N LEU A 35 21.66 1.01 22.93
CA LEU A 35 22.81 0.17 22.58
C LEU A 35 23.89 0.95 21.85
N ILE A 36 23.52 1.90 20.99
CA ILE A 36 24.48 2.77 20.30
C ILE A 36 25.19 3.68 21.31
N ALA A 37 24.48 4.14 22.34
CA ALA A 37 25.03 5.03 23.35
C ALA A 37 25.93 4.33 24.40
N THR A 38 25.61 3.08 24.75
CA THR A 38 26.24 2.39 25.91
C THR A 38 26.83 1.02 25.60
N GLY A 39 26.65 0.51 24.39
CA GLY A 39 27.03 -0.85 24.00
C GLY A 39 28.48 -0.97 23.47
N PRO A 40 28.99 -2.21 23.38
CA PRO A 40 30.32 -2.50 22.84
C PRO A 40 30.37 -2.28 21.32
N ALA A 41 31.56 -1.95 20.80
CA ALA A 41 31.77 -1.63 19.39
C ALA A 41 31.25 -2.70 18.41
N GLU A 42 31.27 -3.97 18.82
CA GLU A 42 30.90 -5.14 18.00
C GLU A 42 29.43 -5.14 17.55
N VAL A 43 28.54 -4.49 18.32
CA VAL A 43 27.10 -4.43 18.02
C VAL A 43 26.67 -3.10 17.42
N LEU A 44 27.52 -2.07 17.45
CA LEU A 44 27.15 -0.71 17.05
C LEU A 44 26.72 -0.62 15.59
N GLU A 45 27.50 -1.21 14.67
CA GLU A 45 27.17 -1.17 13.23
C GLU A 45 25.83 -1.83 12.94
N ARG A 46 25.57 -3.00 13.54
CA ARG A 46 24.28 -3.69 13.41
C ARG A 46 23.13 -2.87 14.01
N CYS A 47 23.35 -2.25 15.18
CA CYS A 47 22.34 -1.39 15.80
C CYS A 47 22.03 -0.15 14.94
N ARG A 48 23.03 0.44 14.26
CA ARG A 48 22.82 1.58 13.35
C ARG A 48 21.95 1.18 12.15
N VAL A 49 22.21 0.02 11.55
CA VAL A 49 21.38 -0.52 10.46
C VAL A 49 19.94 -0.70 10.91
N TYR A 50 19.72 -1.37 12.04
CA TYR A 50 18.37 -1.61 12.54
C TYR A 50 17.66 -0.32 13.00
N LEU A 51 18.41 0.63 13.57
CA LEU A 51 17.87 1.94 13.89
C LEU A 51 17.37 2.66 12.63
N SER A 52 18.11 2.61 11.53
CA SER A 52 17.70 3.20 10.25
C SER A 52 16.43 2.53 9.71
N VAL A 53 16.30 1.20 9.79
CA VAL A 53 15.08 0.48 9.38
C VAL A 53 13.89 0.90 10.25
N CYS A 54 14.05 0.91 11.58
CA CYS A 54 13.00 1.35 12.51
C CYS A 54 12.58 2.80 12.23
N GLN A 55 13.55 3.69 11.98
CA GLN A 55 13.27 5.09 11.65
C GLN A 55 12.52 5.20 10.31
N GLY A 56 12.92 4.46 9.28
CA GLY A 56 12.20 4.42 8.00
C GLY A 56 10.76 3.96 8.18
N LYS A 57 10.52 2.90 8.95
CA LYS A 57 9.17 2.39 9.26
C LYS A 57 8.34 3.33 10.13
N LEU A 58 8.96 4.15 10.97
CA LEU A 58 8.28 5.16 11.78
C LEU A 58 8.07 6.49 11.03
N GLN A 59 8.92 6.80 10.05
CA GLN A 59 8.79 7.93 9.12
C GLN A 59 7.82 7.63 7.98
N GLN A 60 7.49 6.35 7.74
CA GLN A 60 6.22 5.95 7.17
C GLN A 60 5.10 6.32 8.17
N THR A 61 4.97 7.62 8.45
CA THR A 61 3.75 8.19 9.00
C THR A 61 2.63 7.66 8.11
N PRO A 62 1.59 7.01 8.66
CA PRO A 62 0.39 6.76 7.88
C PRO A 62 0.00 8.13 7.34
N ARG A 63 0.13 8.32 6.02
CA ARG A 63 -0.22 9.59 5.42
C ARG A 63 -1.69 9.78 5.76
N SER A 64 -1.97 10.75 6.63
CA SER A 64 -3.33 11.01 7.04
C SER A 64 -3.96 11.80 5.91
N PHE A 65 -4.73 11.11 5.07
CA PHE A 65 -5.48 11.76 4.01
C PHE A 65 -6.59 12.60 4.64
N SER A 66 -6.64 13.87 4.25
CA SER A 66 -7.63 14.83 4.74
C SER A 66 -8.98 14.67 4.03
N SER A 67 -8.99 14.01 2.86
CA SER A 67 -10.19 13.71 2.08
C SER A 67 -10.06 12.38 1.32
N SER A 68 -11.19 11.84 0.84
CA SER A 68 -11.18 10.69 -0.07
C SER A 68 -10.52 11.01 -1.42
N GLU A 69 -10.57 12.28 -1.85
CA GLU A 69 -9.92 12.76 -3.07
C GLU A 69 -8.39 12.71 -2.95
N GLU A 70 -7.81 13.19 -1.84
CA GLU A 70 -6.37 13.09 -1.59
C GLU A 70 -5.91 11.62 -1.52
N ARG A 71 -6.74 10.77 -0.90
CA ARG A 71 -6.49 9.32 -0.85
C ARG A 71 -6.55 8.68 -2.23
N TYR A 72 -7.48 9.13 -3.07
CA TYR A 72 -7.62 8.66 -4.45
C TYR A 72 -6.41 9.06 -5.28
N ASP A 73 -6.00 10.33 -5.25
CA ASP A 73 -4.83 10.81 -5.99
C ASP A 73 -3.56 10.05 -5.60
N TYR A 74 -3.42 9.71 -4.31
CA TYR A 74 -2.32 8.87 -3.84
C TYR A 74 -2.42 7.43 -4.36
N ALA A 75 -3.60 6.82 -4.34
CA ALA A 75 -3.82 5.49 -4.92
C ALA A 75 -3.48 5.46 -6.43
N ILE A 76 -3.85 6.50 -7.17
CA ILE A 76 -3.47 6.68 -8.57
C ILE A 76 -1.96 6.83 -8.73
N SER A 77 -1.29 7.56 -7.83
CA SER A 77 0.18 7.67 -7.86
C SER A 77 0.86 6.31 -7.65
N LEU A 78 0.31 5.46 -6.77
CA LEU A 78 0.79 4.10 -6.51
C LEU A 78 0.56 3.17 -7.70
N LEU A 79 -0.60 3.27 -8.37
CA LEU A 79 -0.85 2.55 -9.63
C LEU A 79 0.21 2.88 -10.68
N ASN A 80 0.51 4.16 -10.85
CA ASN A 80 1.50 4.64 -11.81
C ASN A 80 2.93 4.19 -11.48
N THR A 81 3.25 3.90 -10.21
CA THR A 81 4.56 3.38 -9.79
C THR A 81 4.61 1.86 -9.72
N GLY A 82 3.50 1.17 -9.97
CA GLY A 82 3.40 -0.29 -9.92
C GLY A 82 3.23 -0.86 -8.50
N ASP A 83 2.95 -0.01 -7.51
CA ASP A 83 2.70 -0.40 -6.12
C ASP A 83 1.23 -0.85 -5.96
N TYR A 84 0.83 -1.89 -6.70
CA TYR A 84 -0.57 -2.31 -6.86
C TYR A 84 -1.25 -2.72 -5.55
N ASP A 85 -0.55 -3.44 -4.67
CA ASP A 85 -1.13 -3.88 -3.38
C ASP A 85 -1.51 -2.67 -2.50
N GLU A 86 -0.64 -1.66 -2.42
CA GLU A 86 -0.92 -0.46 -1.64
C GLU A 86 -2.02 0.37 -2.30
N ALA A 87 -2.00 0.49 -3.63
CA ALA A 87 -3.05 1.20 -4.37
C ALA A 87 -4.45 0.62 -4.07
N ARG A 88 -4.57 -0.71 -4.09
CA ARG A 88 -5.81 -1.43 -3.73
C ARG A 88 -6.28 -1.08 -2.33
N ASP A 89 -5.40 -1.15 -1.34
CA ASP A 89 -5.72 -0.83 0.05
C ASP A 89 -6.31 0.60 0.18
N HIS A 90 -5.79 1.55 -0.60
CA HIS A 90 -6.29 2.92 -0.62
C HIS A 90 -7.67 3.06 -1.28
N PHE A 91 -7.91 2.40 -2.42
CA PHE A 91 -9.25 2.41 -3.03
C PHE A 91 -10.29 1.74 -2.14
N GLU A 92 -9.97 0.58 -1.56
CA GLU A 92 -10.87 -0.09 -0.63
C GLU A 92 -11.13 0.74 0.63
N ALA A 93 -10.14 1.49 1.11
CA ALA A 93 -10.34 2.42 2.22
C ALA A 93 -11.32 3.56 1.86
N ILE A 94 -11.34 4.02 0.60
CA ILE A 94 -12.35 4.98 0.14
C ILE A 94 -13.73 4.31 0.18
N LEU A 95 -13.85 3.10 -0.36
CA LEU A 95 -15.12 2.36 -0.42
C LEU A 95 -15.66 1.96 0.95
N ARG A 96 -14.79 1.68 1.94
CA ARG A 96 -15.22 1.44 3.34
C ARG A 96 -15.95 2.64 3.94
N ASN A 97 -15.56 3.87 3.57
CA ASN A 97 -16.19 5.10 4.05
C ASN A 97 -17.36 5.55 3.17
N ASN A 98 -17.24 5.37 1.86
CA ASN A 98 -18.26 5.68 0.88
C ASN A 98 -18.38 4.54 -0.16
N PRO A 99 -19.26 3.56 0.08
CA PRO A 99 -19.47 2.44 -0.84
C PRO A 99 -20.01 2.85 -2.22
N SER A 100 -20.50 4.08 -2.37
CA SER A 100 -21.01 4.62 -3.63
C SER A 100 -20.02 5.55 -4.34
N ALA A 101 -18.74 5.55 -3.93
CA ALA A 101 -17.68 6.27 -4.62
C ALA A 101 -17.36 5.60 -5.96
N ASP A 102 -18.03 6.03 -7.01
CA ASP A 102 -17.88 5.52 -8.38
C ASP A 102 -16.43 5.60 -8.87
N TYR A 103 -15.72 6.69 -8.54
CA TYR A 103 -14.31 6.87 -8.87
C TYR A 103 -13.38 5.85 -8.19
N ALA A 104 -13.70 5.38 -6.98
CA ALA A 104 -12.90 4.36 -6.31
C ALA A 104 -13.14 2.96 -6.90
N HIS A 105 -14.37 2.66 -7.31
CA HIS A 105 -14.65 1.47 -8.12
C HIS A 105 -13.95 1.54 -9.48
N TYR A 106 -13.92 2.70 -10.14
CA TYR A 106 -13.18 2.87 -11.39
C TYR A 106 -11.68 2.65 -11.21
N GLY A 107 -11.09 3.21 -10.14
CA GLY A 107 -9.68 3.01 -9.81
C GLY A 107 -9.32 1.54 -9.55
N LEU A 108 -10.19 0.79 -8.86
CA LEU A 108 -10.02 -0.66 -8.72
C LEU A 108 -10.15 -1.38 -10.07
N ALA A 109 -11.10 -1.01 -10.92
CA ALA A 109 -11.20 -1.63 -12.25
C ALA A 109 -9.91 -1.43 -13.08
N ALA A 110 -9.35 -0.21 -13.09
CA ALA A 110 -8.09 0.07 -13.75
C ALA A 110 -6.94 -0.77 -13.16
N LEU A 111 -6.85 -0.85 -11.83
CA LEU A 111 -5.88 -1.70 -11.13
C LEU A 111 -5.97 -3.15 -11.60
N GLU A 112 -7.17 -3.74 -11.56
CA GLU A 112 -7.41 -5.15 -11.89
C GLU A 112 -7.12 -5.46 -13.35
N SER A 113 -7.41 -4.52 -14.25
CA SER A 113 -7.02 -4.62 -15.65
C SER A 113 -5.50 -4.73 -15.78
N MET A 114 -4.76 -3.81 -15.16
CA MET A 114 -3.29 -3.77 -15.22
C MET A 114 -2.61 -4.99 -14.58
N THR A 115 -3.26 -5.64 -13.63
CA THR A 115 -2.72 -6.81 -12.92
C THR A 115 -3.26 -8.14 -13.46
N GLY A 116 -4.17 -8.12 -14.44
CA GLY A 116 -4.71 -9.31 -15.12
C GLY A 116 -5.83 -10.03 -14.36
N GLN A 117 -6.53 -9.33 -13.46
CA GLN A 117 -7.69 -9.82 -12.72
C GLN A 117 -8.98 -9.45 -13.48
N THR A 118 -9.22 -10.16 -14.59
CA THR A 118 -10.31 -9.84 -15.52
C THR A 118 -11.71 -9.83 -14.89
N GLU A 119 -12.02 -10.78 -13.99
CA GLU A 119 -13.35 -10.86 -13.38
C GLU A 119 -13.61 -9.66 -12.45
N GLU A 120 -12.66 -9.37 -11.57
CA GLU A 120 -12.73 -8.25 -10.63
C GLU A 120 -12.75 -6.90 -11.36
N CYS A 121 -12.00 -6.78 -12.47
CA CYS A 121 -12.05 -5.61 -13.34
C CYS A 121 -13.48 -5.35 -13.85
N LEU A 122 -14.14 -6.38 -14.38
CA LEU A 122 -15.50 -6.27 -14.92
C LEU A 122 -16.52 -5.92 -13.83
N GLU A 123 -16.41 -6.55 -12.66
CA GLU A 123 -17.29 -6.28 -11.52
C GLU A 123 -17.18 -4.82 -11.05
N HIS A 124 -15.96 -4.33 -10.86
CA HIS A 124 -15.72 -2.96 -10.41
C HIS A 124 -16.10 -1.93 -11.46
N LEU A 125 -15.78 -2.18 -12.74
CA LEU A 125 -16.14 -1.26 -13.81
C LEU A 125 -17.66 -1.18 -13.99
N ALA A 126 -18.36 -2.32 -13.91
CA ALA A 126 -19.82 -2.35 -13.97
C ALA A 126 -20.43 -1.55 -12.83
N LYS A 127 -19.90 -1.67 -11.61
CA LYS A 127 -20.36 -0.90 -10.47
C LYS A 127 -20.10 0.60 -10.64
N ALA A 128 -18.93 0.99 -11.14
CA ALA A 128 -18.60 2.37 -11.43
C ALA A 128 -19.56 2.98 -12.47
N ILE A 129 -19.92 2.22 -13.51
CA ILE A 129 -20.87 2.64 -14.55
C ILE A 129 -22.31 2.74 -14.02
N GLU A 130 -22.72 1.80 -13.16
CA GLU A 130 -24.03 1.82 -12.49
C GLU A 130 -24.20 3.10 -11.64
N LEU A 131 -23.17 3.43 -10.85
CA LEU A 131 -23.16 4.61 -9.98
C LEU A 131 -23.04 5.92 -10.78
N SER A 132 -22.26 5.90 -11.86
CA SER A 132 -22.03 7.06 -12.72
C SER A 132 -21.83 6.62 -14.18
N PRO A 133 -22.86 6.77 -15.02
CA PRO A 133 -22.79 6.37 -16.44
C PRO A 133 -21.69 7.04 -17.25
N ARG A 134 -21.12 8.16 -16.77
CA ARG A 134 -19.99 8.85 -17.40
C ARG A 134 -18.73 7.97 -17.41
N ASN A 135 -18.56 7.08 -16.44
CA ASN A 135 -17.42 6.16 -16.36
C ASN A 135 -17.33 5.27 -17.60
N ARG A 136 -18.47 4.93 -18.22
CA ARG A 136 -18.51 4.21 -19.50
C ARG A 136 -17.78 4.97 -20.59
N ILE A 137 -18.03 6.28 -20.70
CA ILE A 137 -17.41 7.12 -21.74
C ILE A 137 -15.91 7.24 -21.49
N GLN A 138 -15.50 7.36 -20.22
CA GLN A 138 -14.09 7.42 -19.85
C GLN A 138 -13.34 6.15 -20.22
N ALA A 139 -13.87 4.98 -19.82
CA ALA A 139 -13.25 3.67 -20.05
C ALA A 139 -13.05 3.34 -21.54
N ARG A 140 -13.89 3.85 -22.44
CA ARG A 140 -13.74 3.67 -23.91
C ARG A 140 -12.43 4.24 -24.46
N THR A 141 -11.81 5.20 -23.78
CA THR A 141 -10.60 5.89 -24.25
C THR A 141 -9.42 5.73 -23.30
N ASP A 142 -9.59 4.99 -22.22
CA ASP A 142 -8.62 4.87 -21.16
C ASP A 142 -7.66 3.70 -21.46
N SER A 143 -6.36 3.99 -21.47
CA SER A 143 -5.33 3.01 -21.79
C SER A 143 -5.17 1.94 -20.72
N ASP A 144 -5.62 2.22 -19.49
CA ASP A 144 -5.54 1.26 -18.38
C ASP A 144 -6.35 -0.01 -18.66
N PHE A 145 -7.31 0.05 -19.59
CA PHE A 145 -8.11 -1.10 -20.04
C PHE A 145 -7.65 -1.72 -21.37
N HIS A 146 -6.42 -1.44 -21.83
CA HIS A 146 -5.93 -1.98 -23.10
C HIS A 146 -6.04 -3.51 -23.17
N ASP A 147 -5.71 -4.20 -22.07
CA ASP A 147 -5.71 -5.66 -21.99
C ASP A 147 -7.11 -6.26 -21.93
N MET A 148 -8.15 -5.44 -21.73
CA MET A 148 -9.55 -5.88 -21.64
C MET A 148 -10.30 -5.78 -22.97
N ILE A 149 -9.72 -5.12 -23.99
CA ILE A 149 -10.40 -4.83 -25.27
C ILE A 149 -10.85 -6.12 -25.99
N ASP A 150 -10.10 -7.20 -25.84
CA ASP A 150 -10.41 -8.49 -26.47
C ASP A 150 -11.49 -9.30 -25.73
N ASP A 151 -11.85 -8.92 -24.49
CA ASP A 151 -12.94 -9.57 -23.75
C ASP A 151 -14.31 -9.04 -24.26
N PRO A 152 -15.17 -9.90 -24.82
CA PRO A 152 -16.48 -9.48 -25.31
C PRO A 152 -17.36 -8.85 -24.22
N ARG A 153 -17.23 -9.28 -22.96
CA ARG A 153 -18.01 -8.76 -21.82
C ARG A 153 -17.62 -7.32 -21.51
N PHE A 154 -16.34 -6.99 -21.63
CA PHE A 154 -15.85 -5.62 -21.49
C PHE A 154 -16.42 -4.73 -22.60
N THR A 155 -16.41 -5.22 -23.84
CA THR A 155 -17.01 -4.51 -24.98
C THR A 155 -18.51 -4.29 -24.79
N GLU A 156 -19.27 -5.31 -24.38
CA GLU A 156 -20.70 -5.20 -24.09
C GLU A 156 -20.98 -4.18 -22.99
N LEU A 157 -20.18 -4.18 -21.92
CA LEU A 157 -20.29 -3.23 -20.82
C LEU A 157 -20.11 -1.78 -21.29
N LEU A 158 -19.20 -1.56 -22.26
CA LEU A 158 -18.91 -0.25 -22.81
C LEU A 158 -19.85 0.17 -23.94
N TYR A 159 -20.42 -0.75 -24.70
CA TYR A 159 -21.24 -0.48 -25.89
C TYR A 159 -22.53 -1.31 -25.89
N PRO A 160 -23.41 -1.14 -24.89
CA PRO A 160 -24.67 -1.90 -24.80
C PRO A 160 -25.61 -1.66 -25.98
N GLU A 161 -25.40 -0.60 -26.77
CA GLU A 161 -26.12 -0.29 -27.99
C GLU A 161 -25.75 -1.17 -29.20
N MET A 162 -24.62 -1.90 -29.14
CA MET A 162 -24.11 -2.71 -30.25
C MET A 162 -24.42 -4.21 -30.12
N VAL A 163 -25.06 -4.62 -29.03
CA VAL A 163 -25.32 -6.03 -28.68
C VAL A 163 -26.81 -6.35 -28.80
#